data_AF-A0A1F8U061-F1
#
_entry.id   AF-A0A1F8U061-F1
#
_cell.length_a   1.000
_cell.length_b   1.000
_cell.length_c   1.000
_cell.angle_alpha   90.00
_cell.angle_beta   90.00
_cell.angle_gamma   90.00
#
_symmetry.space_group_name_H-M   'P 1'
#
loop_
_entity.id
_entity.type
_entity.pdbx_description
1 polymer ?
#
loop_
_entity_poly.entity_id
_entity_poly.type
_entity_poly.pdbx_seq_one_letter_code
_entity_poly.pdbx_strand_id
1 'polypeptide(L)'
;MVRNIYLSNMEVENALALFTDRLKSNIARWEEEETTTIDSLGRVTSKAIFALVSSPNYNASAMDGIAVKAKTTFAASEVNPVRLKKDIDFIYVDTGDPILDPFDAVIMIEDVVVIDDSVVEIIKAAAPWQDIRPIGEDIVANEMIIPSNHMIRPVDMAAMLAGGVNSVKVYKKPKVGLIPTGTEIIEPGEPLSLGSIIESNSRMFEGLVKEYGGQSNRTKPIPDDYQLLKSGMLEAVNQNDMVIINAGSSAGSEDYTVKLIAELGEVLVHGIATKPGKPAILGIIQGKPVIGIPGYPVSAYFVFENFVKPVIKSFIKQPTFSRDTVEAVLSKRVVSSLKHREYVRIKLGMVDDKLIATPLSRGAGATMSLVRADGILVIPQNSEGAEGGEAVQVELLKNISEIRSTVVSIGSHDIAMDIMANLIHQKDSAYSLSSAHVGSMGGIMALRRGETHIAPIHLLDEASGIYNLNYLERYLPNKKMALIKGLKRIQGIMVKKGNPKNIKSFEDLVRDDIQFVNRQKGAGTRILMDYLVVQKGLSVEKISGYEREMTTHMAVAAAVDSGSADAGLGVLSAAKAMDLDFIPIGEEDYDFAVPVSYLKLPMIELFLSILKSEEFAKELEVLGGYSLESVGEIVYI
;
A
#
# COMPACT_ATOMS: atom_id res chain seq x y z
N MET A 1 -35.86 19.46 21.57
CA MET A 1 -35.89 18.31 20.64
C MET A 1 -34.57 17.58 20.73
N VAL A 2 -34.58 16.29 21.05
CA VAL A 2 -33.38 15.43 21.00
C VAL A 2 -32.98 15.34 19.53
N ARG A 3 -31.78 15.83 19.17
CA ARG A 3 -31.23 15.62 17.82
C ARG A 3 -31.00 14.11 17.66
N ASN A 4 -31.78 13.46 16.80
CA ASN A 4 -31.57 12.06 16.44
C ASN A 4 -30.45 12.05 15.38
N ILE A 5 -29.19 12.00 15.83
CA ILE A 5 -28.01 12.20 14.96
C ILE A 5 -27.77 10.98 14.05
N TYR A 6 -28.20 9.78 14.45
CA TYR A 6 -28.06 8.53 13.69
C TYR A 6 -29.30 7.66 13.83
N LEU A 7 -29.69 6.93 12.78
CA LEU A 7 -30.78 5.95 12.84
C LEU A 7 -30.38 4.69 13.64
N SER A 8 -29.10 4.31 13.63
CA SER A 8 -28.58 3.14 14.36
C SER A 8 -27.07 3.25 14.66
N ASN A 9 -26.52 2.34 15.44
CA ASN A 9 -25.06 2.15 15.62
C ASN A 9 -24.77 0.66 15.47
N MET A 10 -24.89 0.17 14.24
CA MET A 10 -24.90 -1.25 13.92
C MET A 10 -23.48 -1.78 13.69
N GLU A 11 -23.20 -3.01 14.14
CA GLU A 11 -21.94 -3.70 13.84
C GLU A 11 -21.78 -3.95 12.33
N VAL A 12 -20.54 -4.05 11.87
CA VAL A 12 -20.20 -4.12 10.43
C VAL A 12 -20.85 -5.33 9.79
N GLU A 13 -20.71 -6.50 10.42
CA GLU A 13 -21.22 -7.78 9.94
C GLU A 13 -22.75 -7.76 9.81
N ASN A 14 -23.45 -7.20 10.82
CA ASN A 14 -24.89 -7.08 10.82
C ASN A 14 -25.39 -6.08 9.76
N ALA A 15 -24.71 -4.95 9.61
CA ALA A 15 -25.05 -3.95 8.59
C ALA A 15 -24.83 -4.50 7.18
N LEU A 16 -23.73 -5.23 6.95
CA LEU A 16 -23.44 -5.86 5.67
C LEU A 16 -24.44 -6.98 5.35
N ALA A 17 -24.78 -7.82 6.32
CA ALA A 17 -25.78 -8.88 6.14
C ALA A 17 -27.15 -8.30 5.76
N LEU A 18 -27.64 -7.31 6.52
CA LEU A 18 -28.90 -6.61 6.22
C LEU A 18 -28.89 -6.00 4.81
N PHE A 19 -27.78 -5.32 4.47
CA PHE A 19 -27.65 -4.65 3.18
C PHE A 19 -27.63 -5.65 2.01
N THR A 20 -26.80 -6.68 2.11
CA THR A 20 -26.70 -7.72 1.07
C THR A 20 -27.98 -8.53 0.94
N ASP A 21 -28.65 -8.87 2.04
CA ASP A 21 -29.94 -9.57 2.03
C ASP A 21 -31.01 -8.78 1.27
N ARG A 22 -31.08 -7.47 1.51
CA ARG A 22 -32.03 -6.59 0.80
C ARG A 22 -31.70 -6.46 -0.70
N LEU A 23 -30.43 -6.59 -1.06
CA LEU A 23 -29.95 -6.51 -2.44
C LEU A 23 -30.07 -7.83 -3.23
N LYS A 24 -30.25 -8.98 -2.56
CA LYS A 24 -30.32 -10.32 -3.21
C LYS A 24 -31.29 -10.37 -4.39
N SER A 25 -32.44 -9.70 -4.30
CA SER A 25 -33.43 -9.71 -5.39
C SER A 25 -33.00 -8.93 -6.64
N ASN A 26 -32.10 -7.94 -6.50
CA ASN A 26 -31.66 -7.06 -7.58
C ASN A 26 -30.27 -7.41 -8.11
N ILE A 27 -29.33 -7.80 -7.23
CA ILE A 27 -27.98 -8.25 -7.62
C ILE A 27 -28.01 -9.63 -8.30
N ALA A 28 -29.06 -10.43 -8.09
CA ALA A 28 -29.22 -11.72 -8.75
C ALA A 28 -29.32 -11.66 -10.29
N ARG A 29 -29.47 -10.46 -10.89
CA ARG A 29 -29.38 -10.28 -12.34
C ARG A 29 -27.92 -10.15 -12.76
N TRP A 30 -27.16 -11.24 -12.64
CA TRP A 30 -25.80 -11.29 -13.14
C TRP A 30 -25.79 -11.14 -14.66
N GLU A 31 -25.50 -9.93 -15.14
CA GLU A 31 -25.42 -9.66 -16.57
C GLU A 31 -24.16 -10.31 -17.16
N GLU A 32 -24.35 -11.03 -18.27
CA GLU A 32 -23.27 -11.65 -19.04
C GLU A 32 -22.92 -10.77 -20.24
N GLU A 33 -21.65 -10.74 -20.59
CA GLU A 33 -21.19 -10.23 -21.88
C GLU A 33 -20.17 -11.20 -22.48
N GLU A 34 -19.97 -11.09 -23.79
CA GLU A 34 -18.94 -11.84 -24.50
C GLU A 34 -17.74 -10.94 -24.78
N THR A 35 -16.54 -11.48 -24.59
CA THR A 35 -15.28 -10.80 -24.88
C THR A 35 -14.32 -11.76 -25.56
N THR A 36 -13.31 -11.24 -26.25
CA THR A 36 -12.26 -12.09 -26.82
C THR A 36 -11.47 -12.75 -25.70
N THR A 37 -10.92 -13.94 -25.94
CA THR A 37 -10.08 -14.61 -24.94
C THR A 37 -8.87 -13.74 -24.56
N ILE A 38 -8.32 -12.96 -25.51
CA ILE A 38 -7.18 -12.06 -25.30
C ILE A 38 -7.55 -10.89 -24.35
N ASP A 39 -8.75 -10.33 -24.47
CA ASP A 39 -9.22 -9.22 -23.63
C ASP A 39 -9.86 -9.69 -22.31
N SER A 40 -9.86 -11.00 -22.06
CA SER A 40 -10.55 -11.62 -20.93
C SER A 40 -9.73 -11.66 -19.63
N LEU A 41 -8.46 -11.26 -19.65
CA LEU A 41 -7.59 -11.26 -18.47
C LEU A 41 -8.21 -10.49 -17.29
N GLY A 42 -8.27 -11.12 -16.12
CA GLY A 42 -8.87 -10.55 -14.91
C GLY A 42 -10.40 -10.43 -14.95
N ARG A 43 -11.07 -10.89 -16.01
CA ARG A 43 -12.53 -11.06 -16.06
C ARG A 43 -12.92 -12.36 -15.34
N VAL A 44 -14.20 -12.46 -14.99
CA VAL A 44 -14.75 -13.64 -14.32
C VAL A 44 -15.67 -14.38 -15.28
N THR A 45 -15.42 -15.66 -15.52
CA THR A 45 -16.25 -16.50 -16.39
C THR A 45 -17.67 -16.62 -15.84
N SER A 46 -18.68 -16.47 -16.70
CA SER A 46 -20.07 -16.72 -16.30
C SER A 46 -20.48 -18.18 -16.45
N LYS A 47 -19.74 -18.94 -17.28
CA LYS A 47 -19.97 -20.35 -17.62
C LYS A 47 -18.64 -21.09 -17.63
N ALA A 48 -18.69 -22.42 -17.46
CA ALA A 48 -17.52 -23.25 -17.67
C ALA A 48 -17.09 -23.17 -19.14
N ILE A 49 -15.78 -23.18 -19.38
CA ILE A 49 -15.18 -23.10 -20.70
C ILE A 49 -14.62 -24.47 -21.05
N PHE A 50 -14.97 -24.96 -22.24
CA PHE A 50 -14.56 -26.25 -22.76
C PHE A 50 -13.72 -26.07 -24.01
N ALA A 51 -12.74 -26.95 -24.21
CA ALA A 51 -11.91 -26.95 -25.41
C ALA A 51 -12.76 -27.28 -26.65
N LEU A 52 -12.53 -26.55 -27.74
CA LEU A 52 -13.15 -26.78 -29.05
C LEU A 52 -12.29 -27.70 -29.92
N VAL A 53 -10.98 -27.70 -29.71
CA VAL A 53 -10.01 -28.57 -30.39
C VAL A 53 -9.05 -29.17 -29.37
N SER A 54 -8.47 -30.32 -29.72
CA SER A 54 -7.40 -30.90 -28.93
C SER A 54 -6.08 -30.16 -29.15
N SER A 55 -5.20 -30.18 -28.15
CA SER A 55 -3.82 -29.69 -28.24
C SER A 55 -2.86 -30.80 -27.82
N PRO A 56 -1.98 -31.29 -28.72
CA PRO A 56 -1.99 -31.05 -30.16
C PRO A 56 -3.26 -31.61 -30.82
N ASN A 57 -3.62 -31.14 -32.02
CA ASN A 57 -4.78 -31.60 -32.78
C ASN A 57 -4.46 -32.74 -33.78
N TYR A 58 -3.24 -33.26 -33.73
CA TYR A 58 -2.73 -34.42 -34.47
C TYR A 58 -1.65 -35.10 -33.63
N ASN A 59 -1.23 -36.31 -34.03
CA ASN A 59 -0.07 -36.96 -33.42
C ASN A 59 1.18 -36.24 -33.93
N ALA A 60 1.98 -35.68 -33.03
CA ALA A 60 3.13 -34.85 -33.38
C ALA A 60 4.44 -35.51 -32.98
N SER A 61 5.52 -35.19 -33.69
CA SER A 61 6.87 -35.57 -33.26
C SER A 61 7.21 -34.92 -31.94
N ALA A 62 7.72 -35.68 -30.97
CA ALA A 62 8.23 -35.15 -29.71
C ALA A 62 9.67 -34.62 -29.82
N MET A 63 10.39 -35.01 -30.87
CA MET A 63 11.82 -34.76 -31.06
C MET A 63 12.13 -34.42 -32.52
N ASP A 64 13.25 -33.74 -32.76
CA ASP A 64 13.83 -33.65 -34.11
C ASP A 64 14.48 -35.00 -34.44
N GLY A 65 14.26 -35.52 -35.64
CA GLY A 65 14.73 -36.87 -35.97
C GLY A 65 14.14 -37.48 -37.24
N ILE A 66 13.93 -38.79 -37.19
CA ILE A 66 13.32 -39.54 -38.29
C ILE A 66 12.05 -40.25 -37.81
N ALA A 67 10.94 -40.05 -38.53
CA ALA A 67 9.73 -40.83 -38.36
C ALA A 67 9.88 -42.15 -39.11
N VAL A 68 9.62 -43.26 -38.42
CA VAL A 68 9.84 -44.63 -38.89
C VAL A 68 8.62 -45.49 -38.62
N LYS A 69 8.52 -46.61 -39.33
CA LYS A 69 7.66 -47.71 -38.91
C LYS A 69 8.45 -48.57 -37.93
N ALA A 70 8.13 -48.53 -36.64
CA ALA A 70 8.82 -49.22 -35.55
C ALA A 70 9.24 -50.65 -35.93
N LYS A 71 8.34 -51.41 -36.56
CA LYS A 71 8.59 -52.79 -37.02
C LYS A 71 9.82 -52.93 -37.95
N THR A 72 10.13 -51.95 -38.80
CA THR A 72 11.31 -52.01 -39.70
C THR A 72 12.62 -51.87 -38.93
N THR A 73 12.57 -51.38 -37.69
CA THR A 73 13.75 -51.12 -36.85
C THR A 73 14.08 -52.27 -35.89
N PHE A 74 13.19 -53.26 -35.72
CA PHE A 74 13.30 -54.29 -34.66
C PHE A 74 14.57 -55.16 -34.69
N ALA A 75 15.25 -55.24 -35.83
CA ALA A 75 16.52 -55.96 -35.95
C ALA A 75 17.75 -55.13 -35.51
N ALA A 76 17.58 -53.83 -35.27
CA ALA A 76 18.66 -52.91 -34.92
C ALA A 76 19.21 -53.18 -33.53
N SER A 77 20.54 -53.35 -33.45
CA SER A 77 21.31 -53.41 -32.21
C SER A 77 22.72 -52.86 -32.48
N GLU A 78 23.50 -52.58 -31.43
CA GLU A 78 24.88 -52.08 -31.57
C GLU A 78 25.77 -52.98 -32.44
N VAL A 79 25.53 -54.29 -32.41
CA VAL A 79 26.28 -55.29 -33.19
C VAL A 79 25.62 -55.64 -34.53
N ASN A 80 24.39 -55.17 -34.77
CA ASN A 80 23.63 -55.37 -36.01
C ASN A 80 22.86 -54.09 -36.37
N PRO A 81 23.54 -53.06 -36.91
CA PRO A 81 22.89 -51.84 -37.35
C PRO A 81 21.90 -52.09 -38.49
N VAL A 82 20.80 -51.35 -38.49
CA VAL A 82 19.81 -51.38 -39.58
C VAL A 82 19.93 -50.10 -40.40
N ARG A 83 20.03 -50.27 -41.72
CA ARG A 83 20.02 -49.16 -42.68
C ARG A 83 18.60 -48.93 -43.19
N LEU A 84 18.12 -47.70 -43.07
CA LEU A 84 16.81 -47.25 -43.50
C LEU A 84 16.97 -46.33 -44.70
N LYS A 85 16.08 -46.44 -45.69
CA LYS A 85 16.07 -45.59 -46.88
C LYS A 85 15.08 -44.44 -46.73
N LYS A 86 15.53 -43.24 -47.09
CA LYS A 86 14.72 -42.03 -47.08
C LYS A 86 13.52 -42.17 -48.01
N ASP A 87 12.38 -41.62 -47.60
CA ASP A 87 11.09 -41.63 -48.31
C ASP A 87 10.49 -43.03 -48.53
N ILE A 88 11.09 -44.08 -47.95
CA ILE A 88 10.62 -45.46 -48.00
C ILE A 88 10.45 -46.00 -46.58
N ASP A 89 11.54 -46.03 -45.81
CA ASP A 89 11.59 -46.57 -44.46
C ASP A 89 11.47 -45.47 -43.40
N PHE A 90 11.87 -44.24 -43.75
CA PHE A 90 11.82 -43.09 -42.86
C PHE A 90 11.61 -41.76 -43.62
N ILE A 91 11.13 -40.75 -42.89
CA ILE A 91 11.17 -39.33 -43.29
C ILE A 91 11.80 -38.50 -42.17
N TYR A 92 12.42 -37.38 -42.50
CA TYR A 92 12.86 -36.43 -41.48
C TYR A 92 11.64 -35.68 -40.92
N VAL A 93 11.64 -35.47 -39.61
CA VAL A 93 10.63 -34.70 -38.89
C VAL A 93 11.31 -33.81 -37.87
N ASP A 94 10.80 -32.59 -37.74
CA ASP A 94 11.15 -31.69 -36.65
C ASP A 94 10.13 -31.84 -35.51
N THR A 95 10.48 -31.35 -34.33
CA THR A 95 9.61 -31.35 -33.15
C THR A 95 8.32 -30.59 -33.47
N GLY A 96 7.18 -31.24 -33.27
CA GLY A 96 5.87 -30.69 -33.61
C GLY A 96 5.37 -31.05 -35.01
N ASP A 97 6.17 -31.64 -35.89
CA ASP A 97 5.70 -32.10 -37.19
C ASP A 97 4.66 -33.23 -37.06
N PRO A 98 3.66 -33.29 -37.96
CA PRO A 98 2.66 -34.34 -37.92
C PRO A 98 3.24 -35.71 -38.28
N ILE A 99 2.96 -36.71 -37.43
CA ILE A 99 3.26 -38.11 -37.70
C ILE A 99 2.05 -38.77 -38.34
N LEU A 100 2.20 -39.16 -39.60
CA LEU A 100 1.13 -39.72 -40.43
C LEU A 100 1.42 -41.20 -40.74
N ASP A 101 0.35 -41.95 -41.02
CA ASP A 101 0.47 -43.31 -41.53
C ASP A 101 1.40 -43.35 -42.76
N PRO A 102 2.31 -44.34 -42.86
CA PRO A 102 2.40 -45.54 -42.03
C PRO A 102 3.42 -45.45 -40.86
N PHE A 103 3.92 -44.26 -40.52
CA PHE A 103 4.93 -44.09 -39.47
C PHE A 103 4.27 -44.13 -38.08
N ASP A 104 4.89 -44.85 -37.15
CA ASP A 104 4.36 -45.09 -35.81
C ASP A 104 5.41 -44.96 -34.70
N ALA A 105 6.60 -44.44 -35.00
CA ALA A 105 7.61 -44.05 -34.01
C ALA A 105 8.54 -42.96 -34.55
N VAL A 106 9.17 -42.20 -33.65
CA VAL A 106 10.25 -41.26 -33.98
C VAL A 106 11.54 -41.71 -33.30
N ILE A 107 12.66 -41.61 -34.03
CA ILE A 107 14.02 -41.79 -33.48
C ILE A 107 14.68 -40.43 -33.51
N MET A 108 15.16 -39.96 -32.35
CA MET A 108 15.86 -38.67 -32.22
C MET A 108 17.08 -38.60 -33.15
N ILE A 109 17.35 -37.43 -33.71
CA ILE A 109 18.42 -37.25 -34.70
C ILE A 109 19.80 -37.65 -34.15
N GLU A 110 20.01 -37.52 -32.84
CA GLU A 110 21.24 -37.92 -32.14
C GLU A 110 21.50 -39.43 -32.19
N ASP A 111 20.43 -40.24 -32.31
CA ASP A 111 20.49 -41.70 -32.40
C ASP A 111 20.60 -42.20 -33.87
N VAL A 112 20.70 -41.27 -34.83
CA VAL A 112 20.74 -41.56 -36.27
C VAL A 112 22.12 -41.25 -36.85
N VAL A 113 22.73 -42.25 -37.49
CA VAL A 113 24.00 -42.07 -38.21
C VAL A 113 23.72 -41.89 -39.70
N VAL A 114 24.02 -40.71 -40.24
CA VAL A 114 23.86 -40.44 -41.67
C VAL A 114 24.99 -41.13 -42.46
N ILE A 115 24.62 -42.03 -43.38
CA ILE A 115 25.58 -42.70 -44.26
C ILE A 115 25.76 -41.90 -45.56
N ASP A 116 24.64 -41.48 -46.16
CA ASP A 116 24.57 -40.59 -47.32
C ASP A 116 23.21 -39.87 -47.36
N ASP A 117 22.95 -39.10 -48.43
CA ASP A 117 21.73 -38.30 -48.60
C ASP A 117 20.42 -39.10 -48.61
N SER A 118 20.50 -40.43 -48.82
CA SER A 118 19.36 -41.33 -49.00
C SER A 118 19.28 -42.45 -47.97
N VAL A 119 20.34 -42.67 -47.18
CA VAL A 119 20.44 -43.79 -46.23
C VAL A 119 20.93 -43.30 -44.87
N VAL A 120 20.18 -43.71 -43.84
CA VAL A 120 20.59 -43.57 -42.44
C VAL A 120 20.76 -44.93 -41.80
N GLU A 121 21.56 -44.98 -40.75
CA GLU A 121 21.84 -46.17 -39.98
C GLU A 121 21.43 -45.96 -38.52
N ILE A 122 20.73 -46.94 -37.96
CA ILE A 122 20.30 -46.95 -36.57
C ILE A 122 20.84 -48.20 -35.88
N ILE A 123 21.24 -48.05 -34.62
CA ILE A 123 21.81 -49.13 -33.79
C ILE A 123 20.86 -49.58 -32.66
N LYS A 124 19.65 -49.02 -32.60
CA LYS A 124 18.65 -49.33 -31.60
C LYS A 124 17.27 -49.35 -32.23
N ALA A 125 16.47 -50.36 -31.90
CA ALA A 125 15.09 -50.46 -32.35
C ALA A 125 14.21 -49.39 -31.67
N ALA A 126 13.30 -48.80 -32.43
CA ALA A 126 12.24 -47.93 -31.92
C ALA A 126 11.04 -48.76 -31.47
N ALA A 127 10.42 -48.40 -30.34
CA ALA A 127 9.15 -48.98 -29.93
C ALA A 127 7.97 -48.26 -30.63
N PRO A 128 6.84 -48.94 -30.91
CA PRO A 128 5.63 -48.25 -31.35
C PRO A 128 5.24 -47.13 -30.38
N TRP A 129 4.88 -45.97 -30.92
CA TRP A 129 4.56 -44.73 -30.23
C TRP A 129 5.71 -44.08 -29.46
N GLN A 130 6.96 -44.53 -29.66
CA GLN A 130 8.12 -43.85 -29.13
C GLN A 130 8.22 -42.44 -29.70
N ASP A 131 8.44 -41.47 -28.81
CA ASP A 131 8.69 -40.05 -29.14
C ASP A 131 7.58 -39.44 -30.03
N ILE A 132 6.35 -39.94 -29.91
CA ILE A 132 5.15 -39.36 -30.51
C ILE A 132 4.29 -38.76 -29.41
N ARG A 133 3.97 -37.47 -29.56
CA ARG A 133 2.99 -36.77 -28.74
C ARG A 133 1.59 -37.05 -29.29
N PRO A 134 0.73 -37.81 -28.60
CA PRO A 134 -0.58 -38.16 -29.12
C PRO A 134 -1.50 -36.93 -29.20
N ILE A 135 -2.50 -37.00 -30.07
CA ILE A 135 -3.58 -36.00 -30.13
C ILE A 135 -4.19 -35.79 -28.73
N GLY A 136 -4.28 -34.53 -28.30
CA GLY A 136 -4.85 -34.14 -27.02
C GLY A 136 -4.07 -34.58 -25.80
N GLU A 137 -2.75 -34.82 -25.93
CA GLU A 137 -1.85 -35.07 -24.79
C GLU A 137 -1.99 -34.00 -23.68
N ASP A 138 -2.17 -32.73 -24.05
CA ASP A 138 -2.33 -31.61 -23.11
C ASP A 138 -3.82 -31.27 -22.86
N ILE A 139 -4.57 -31.05 -23.95
CA ILE A 139 -6.00 -30.67 -23.88
C ILE A 139 -6.79 -31.53 -24.85
N VAL A 140 -7.87 -32.15 -24.40
CA VAL A 140 -8.79 -32.90 -25.27
C VAL A 140 -10.00 -32.06 -25.64
N ALA A 141 -10.43 -32.11 -26.91
CA ALA A 141 -11.68 -31.47 -27.32
C ALA A 141 -12.87 -31.89 -26.44
N ASN A 142 -13.69 -30.92 -26.04
CA ASN A 142 -14.80 -31.02 -25.07
C ASN A 142 -14.39 -31.24 -23.61
N GLU A 143 -13.11 -31.23 -23.27
CA GLU A 143 -12.67 -31.19 -21.88
C GLU A 143 -12.84 -29.77 -21.30
N MET A 144 -13.17 -29.69 -20.01
CA MET A 144 -13.29 -28.41 -19.32
C MET A 144 -11.89 -27.83 -19.06
N ILE A 145 -11.65 -26.61 -19.54
CA ILE A 145 -10.41 -25.88 -19.29
C ILE A 145 -10.51 -25.13 -17.96
N ILE A 146 -11.58 -24.37 -17.75
CA ILE A 146 -11.84 -23.64 -16.50
C ILE A 146 -13.33 -23.66 -16.13
N PRO A 147 -13.66 -23.66 -14.82
CA PRO A 147 -15.05 -23.63 -14.37
C PRO A 147 -15.68 -22.24 -14.53
N SER A 148 -16.99 -22.16 -14.27
CA SER A 148 -17.68 -20.87 -14.09
C SER A 148 -17.24 -20.17 -12.79
N ASN A 149 -17.43 -18.86 -12.74
CA ASN A 149 -17.02 -17.98 -11.64
C ASN A 149 -15.50 -17.96 -11.42
N HIS A 150 -14.72 -18.32 -12.44
CA HIS A 150 -13.27 -18.34 -12.40
C HIS A 150 -12.72 -16.99 -12.85
N MET A 151 -11.80 -16.42 -12.08
CA MET A 151 -11.09 -15.22 -12.48
C MET A 151 -9.94 -15.62 -13.42
N ILE A 152 -10.02 -15.18 -14.67
CA ILE A 152 -9.11 -15.61 -15.73
C ILE A 152 -7.70 -15.09 -15.46
N ARG A 153 -6.74 -16.01 -15.32
CA ARG A 153 -5.30 -15.75 -15.15
C ARG A 153 -4.57 -15.86 -16.49
N PRO A 154 -3.31 -15.40 -16.59
CA PRO A 154 -2.54 -15.51 -17.83
C PRO A 154 -2.42 -16.94 -18.39
N VAL A 155 -2.20 -17.93 -17.52
CA VAL A 155 -2.12 -19.35 -17.90
C VAL A 155 -3.45 -19.89 -18.42
N ASP A 156 -4.57 -19.48 -17.82
CA ASP A 156 -5.91 -19.93 -18.24
C ASP A 156 -6.22 -19.41 -19.64
N MET A 157 -5.82 -18.17 -19.93
CA MET A 157 -5.95 -17.55 -21.26
C MET A 157 -5.18 -18.33 -22.33
N ALA A 158 -3.94 -18.75 -22.03
CA ALA A 158 -3.13 -19.57 -22.93
C ALA A 158 -3.79 -20.94 -23.20
N ALA A 159 -4.25 -21.62 -22.15
CA ALA A 159 -4.93 -22.91 -22.27
C ALA A 159 -6.23 -22.80 -23.10
N MET A 160 -7.03 -21.74 -22.89
CA MET A 160 -8.23 -21.48 -23.68
C MET A 160 -7.90 -21.29 -25.17
N LEU A 161 -6.87 -20.51 -25.50
CA LEU A 161 -6.44 -20.31 -26.89
C LEU A 161 -5.90 -21.61 -27.52
N ALA A 162 -5.11 -22.39 -26.77
CA ALA A 162 -4.61 -23.69 -27.22
C ALA A 162 -5.76 -24.68 -27.49
N GLY A 163 -6.80 -24.65 -26.66
CA GLY A 163 -8.04 -25.39 -26.87
C GLY A 163 -8.96 -24.79 -27.95
N GLY A 164 -8.52 -23.77 -28.68
CA GLY A 164 -9.27 -23.13 -29.78
C GLY A 164 -10.39 -22.18 -29.35
N VAL A 165 -10.47 -21.83 -28.07
CA VAL A 165 -11.47 -20.91 -27.53
C VAL A 165 -11.02 -19.45 -27.74
N ASN A 166 -11.65 -18.77 -28.70
CA ASN A 166 -11.31 -17.39 -29.07
C ASN A 166 -12.22 -16.32 -28.44
N SER A 167 -13.38 -16.73 -27.89
CA SER A 167 -14.29 -15.86 -27.15
C SER A 167 -14.82 -16.56 -25.90
N VAL A 168 -15.10 -15.78 -24.87
CA VAL A 168 -15.58 -16.27 -23.57
C VAL A 168 -16.73 -15.42 -23.05
N LYS A 169 -17.68 -16.09 -22.38
CA LYS A 169 -18.76 -15.42 -21.65
C LYS A 169 -18.30 -15.10 -20.24
N VAL A 170 -18.37 -13.83 -19.88
CA VAL A 170 -17.91 -13.29 -18.59
C VAL A 170 -19.01 -12.47 -17.94
N TYR A 171 -18.94 -12.29 -16.62
CA TYR A 171 -19.78 -11.31 -15.96
C TYR A 171 -19.38 -9.90 -16.35
N LYS A 172 -20.36 -9.08 -16.73
CA LYS A 172 -20.17 -7.66 -17.05
C LYS A 172 -19.66 -6.91 -15.82
N LYS A 173 -18.75 -5.96 -16.04
CA LYS A 173 -18.22 -5.12 -14.95
C LYS A 173 -19.35 -4.22 -14.43
N PRO A 174 -19.64 -4.21 -13.10
CA PRO A 174 -20.65 -3.31 -12.57
C PRO A 174 -20.20 -1.86 -12.71
N LYS A 175 -21.09 -0.99 -13.20
CA LYS A 175 -20.87 0.45 -13.27
C LYS A 175 -21.14 1.08 -11.91
N VAL A 176 -20.18 1.84 -11.38
CA VAL A 176 -20.25 2.49 -10.08
C VAL A 176 -20.20 4.00 -10.27
N GLY A 177 -21.33 4.67 -10.03
CA GLY A 177 -21.44 6.12 -10.03
C GLY A 177 -20.76 6.73 -8.81
N LEU A 178 -19.88 7.71 -8.99
CA LEU A 178 -19.15 8.38 -7.92
C LEU A 178 -19.51 9.87 -7.91
N ILE A 179 -20.15 10.32 -6.83
CA ILE A 179 -20.57 11.71 -6.63
C ILE A 179 -19.78 12.30 -5.47
N PRO A 180 -18.65 13.00 -5.72
CA PRO A 180 -18.09 13.88 -4.71
C PRO A 180 -19.04 15.07 -4.49
N THR A 181 -19.23 15.48 -3.24
CA THR A 181 -20.03 16.65 -2.90
C THR A 181 -19.41 17.47 -1.78
N GLY A 182 -19.64 18.77 -1.85
CA GLY A 182 -19.20 19.77 -0.88
C GLY A 182 -18.97 21.10 -1.59
N THR A 183 -19.46 22.18 -0.99
CA THR A 183 -19.28 23.53 -1.57
C THR A 183 -17.81 23.97 -1.55
N GLU A 184 -17.03 23.42 -0.62
CA GLU A 184 -15.60 23.63 -0.46
C GLU A 184 -14.73 22.76 -1.39
N ILE A 185 -15.32 21.78 -2.07
CA ILE A 185 -14.57 20.75 -2.79
C ILE A 185 -14.23 21.22 -4.22
N ILE A 186 -12.95 21.26 -4.54
CA ILE A 186 -12.42 21.70 -5.85
C ILE A 186 -11.72 20.55 -6.60
N GLU A 187 -11.65 20.64 -7.92
CA GLU A 187 -10.90 19.63 -8.70
C GLU A 187 -9.37 19.80 -8.54
N PRO A 188 -8.59 18.71 -8.60
CA PRO A 188 -7.14 18.80 -8.60
C PRO A 188 -6.61 19.70 -9.73
N GLY A 189 -5.71 20.62 -9.38
CA GLY A 189 -5.12 21.59 -10.31
C GLY A 189 -5.84 22.94 -10.36
N GLU A 190 -7.03 23.07 -9.76
CA GLU A 190 -7.68 24.36 -9.58
C GLU A 190 -6.96 25.20 -8.50
N PRO A 191 -6.96 26.56 -8.60
CA PRO A 191 -6.32 27.41 -7.62
C PRO A 191 -6.92 27.25 -6.22
N LEU A 192 -6.05 27.06 -5.21
CA LEU A 192 -6.47 26.96 -3.82
C LEU A 192 -6.87 28.33 -3.28
N SER A 193 -8.11 28.44 -2.80
CA SER A 193 -8.56 29.57 -1.99
C SER A 193 -8.80 29.14 -0.54
N LEU A 194 -8.81 30.08 0.40
CA LEU A 194 -9.04 29.78 1.82
C LEU A 194 -10.37 29.03 1.99
N GLY A 195 -10.32 27.87 2.62
CA GLY A 195 -11.48 27.00 2.82
C GLY A 195 -11.69 25.96 1.72
N SER A 196 -11.00 26.05 0.58
CA SER A 196 -11.06 25.02 -0.47
C SER A 196 -10.35 23.73 -0.06
N ILE A 197 -10.92 22.58 -0.42
CA ILE A 197 -10.36 21.24 -0.21
C ILE A 197 -10.23 20.54 -1.56
N ILE A 198 -9.04 20.02 -1.86
CA ILE A 198 -8.80 19.27 -3.10
C ILE A 198 -9.52 17.93 -3.05
N GLU A 199 -10.34 17.66 -4.07
CA GLU A 199 -11.06 16.40 -4.18
C GLU A 199 -10.12 15.23 -4.48
N SER A 200 -9.98 14.31 -3.52
CA SER A 200 -9.06 13.17 -3.60
C SER A 200 -9.72 11.81 -3.34
N ASN A 201 -10.82 11.76 -2.59
CA ASN A 201 -11.46 10.51 -2.20
C ASN A 201 -12.11 9.79 -3.39
N SER A 202 -12.83 10.52 -4.23
CA SER A 202 -13.45 9.96 -5.43
C SER A 202 -12.39 9.38 -6.39
N ARG A 203 -11.19 9.95 -6.43
CA ARG A 203 -10.05 9.39 -7.20
C ARG A 203 -9.54 8.08 -6.60
N MET A 204 -9.44 8.02 -5.27
CA MET A 204 -9.16 6.75 -4.57
C MET A 204 -10.24 5.69 -4.87
N PHE A 205 -11.52 6.08 -4.92
CA PHE A 205 -12.61 5.16 -5.25
C PHE A 205 -12.55 4.66 -6.70
N GLU A 206 -12.19 5.50 -7.69
CA GLU A 206 -11.99 5.05 -9.07
C GLU A 206 -10.96 3.90 -9.15
N GLY A 207 -9.84 4.04 -8.42
CA GLY A 207 -8.82 3.00 -8.31
C GLY A 207 -9.35 1.71 -7.68
N LEU A 208 -10.01 1.81 -6.53
CA LEU A 208 -10.54 0.66 -5.80
C LEU A 208 -11.68 -0.05 -6.57
N VAL A 209 -12.54 0.70 -7.26
CA VAL A 209 -13.58 0.11 -8.13
C VAL A 209 -12.94 -0.74 -9.22
N LYS A 210 -11.89 -0.22 -9.89
CA LYS A 210 -11.16 -0.95 -10.93
C LYS A 210 -10.48 -2.19 -10.37
N GLU A 211 -9.81 -2.06 -9.22
CA GLU A 211 -9.12 -3.16 -8.52
C GLU A 211 -10.08 -4.31 -8.18
N TYR A 212 -11.32 -4.00 -7.77
CA TYR A 212 -12.32 -5.01 -7.40
C TYR A 212 -13.16 -5.53 -8.56
N GLY A 213 -12.89 -5.09 -9.79
CA GLY A 213 -13.51 -5.62 -11.01
C GLY A 213 -14.72 -4.83 -11.53
N GLY A 214 -14.95 -3.63 -11.00
CA GLY A 214 -15.97 -2.70 -11.48
C GLY A 214 -15.46 -1.68 -12.52
N GLN A 215 -16.37 -0.83 -12.97
CA GLN A 215 -16.10 0.32 -13.82
C GLN A 215 -16.61 1.59 -13.15
N SER A 216 -15.76 2.59 -12.93
CA SER A 216 -16.17 3.86 -12.32
C SER A 216 -16.81 4.81 -13.34
N ASN A 217 -17.76 5.60 -12.87
CA ASN A 217 -18.37 6.72 -13.58
C ASN A 217 -18.44 7.92 -12.61
N ARG A 218 -17.46 8.81 -12.68
CA ARG A 218 -17.28 9.91 -11.72
C ARG A 218 -17.85 11.22 -12.27
N THR A 219 -18.64 11.92 -11.45
CA THR A 219 -19.07 13.29 -11.75
C THR A 219 -18.04 14.32 -11.27
N LYS A 220 -18.17 15.57 -11.70
CA LYS A 220 -17.53 16.69 -10.99
C LYS A 220 -18.15 16.85 -9.58
N PRO A 221 -17.44 17.49 -8.62
CA PRO A 221 -18.02 17.87 -7.34
C PRO A 221 -19.35 18.59 -7.52
N ILE A 222 -20.38 18.10 -6.83
CA ILE A 222 -21.68 18.77 -6.78
C ILE A 222 -21.72 19.61 -5.50
N PRO A 223 -21.99 20.93 -5.57
CA PRO A 223 -22.08 21.77 -4.38
C PRO A 223 -23.21 21.30 -3.45
N ASP A 224 -23.21 21.75 -2.20
CA ASP A 224 -24.23 21.38 -1.20
C ASP A 224 -25.57 22.11 -1.45
N ASP A 225 -26.16 21.84 -2.60
CA ASP A 225 -27.50 22.28 -2.97
C ASP A 225 -28.42 21.05 -3.09
N TYR A 226 -29.53 21.08 -2.37
CA TYR A 226 -30.45 19.95 -2.29
C TYR A 226 -30.99 19.51 -3.66
N GLN A 227 -31.34 20.46 -4.54
CA GLN A 227 -31.94 20.14 -5.84
C GLN A 227 -30.89 19.63 -6.83
N LEU A 228 -29.68 20.20 -6.81
CA LEU A 228 -28.55 19.71 -7.62
C LEU A 228 -28.11 18.31 -7.18
N LEU A 229 -28.04 18.05 -5.87
CA LEU A 229 -27.72 16.72 -5.36
C LEU A 229 -28.82 15.71 -5.68
N LYS A 230 -30.09 16.11 -5.59
CA LYS A 230 -31.23 15.25 -5.96
C LYS A 230 -31.18 14.84 -7.42
N SER A 231 -30.99 15.80 -8.33
CA SER A 231 -30.92 15.52 -9.77
C SER A 231 -29.69 14.68 -10.12
N GLY A 232 -28.52 15.02 -9.57
CA GLY A 232 -27.29 14.25 -9.74
C GLY A 232 -27.39 12.82 -9.22
N MET A 233 -28.03 12.62 -8.07
CA MET A 233 -28.26 11.28 -7.51
C MET A 233 -29.19 10.44 -8.38
N LEU A 234 -30.29 11.02 -8.87
CA LEU A 234 -31.20 10.32 -9.79
C LEU A 234 -30.52 9.96 -11.11
N GLU A 235 -29.75 10.88 -11.69
CA GLU A 235 -28.98 10.62 -12.91
C GLU A 235 -27.97 9.48 -12.70
N ALA A 236 -27.21 9.53 -11.61
CA ALA A 236 -26.24 8.49 -11.28
C ALA A 236 -26.91 7.12 -11.05
N VAL A 237 -28.05 7.07 -10.37
CA VAL A 237 -28.81 5.82 -10.17
C VAL A 237 -29.30 5.26 -11.52
N ASN A 238 -29.72 6.12 -12.45
CA ASN A 238 -30.18 5.68 -13.76
C ASN A 238 -29.03 5.10 -14.62
N GLN A 239 -27.84 5.71 -14.58
CA GLN A 239 -26.72 5.36 -15.45
C GLN A 239 -25.82 4.21 -14.94
N ASN A 240 -25.91 3.88 -13.64
CA ASN A 240 -24.97 2.97 -12.97
C ASN A 240 -25.70 1.84 -12.25
N ASP A 241 -24.97 0.78 -11.88
CA ASP A 241 -25.50 -0.36 -11.11
C ASP A 241 -25.45 -0.10 -9.60
N MET A 242 -24.58 0.82 -9.18
CA MET A 242 -24.38 1.28 -7.81
C MET A 242 -24.02 2.76 -7.80
N VAL A 243 -24.35 3.47 -6.73
CA VAL A 243 -23.92 4.87 -6.52
C VAL A 243 -23.22 5.03 -5.18
N ILE A 244 -22.14 5.79 -5.19
CA ILE A 244 -21.40 6.22 -4.01
C ILE A 244 -21.45 7.74 -3.99
N ILE A 245 -21.94 8.30 -2.88
CA ILE A 245 -21.91 9.73 -2.63
C ILE A 245 -20.91 10.00 -1.50
N ASN A 246 -19.89 10.79 -1.79
CA ASN A 246 -18.90 11.20 -0.80
C ASN A 246 -19.29 12.54 -0.22
N ALA A 247 -19.88 12.52 0.98
CA ALA A 247 -20.41 13.69 1.65
C ALA A 247 -19.69 13.94 2.97
N GLY A 248 -19.75 15.17 3.47
CA GLY A 248 -19.15 15.59 4.74
C GLY A 248 -19.58 14.75 5.95
N SER A 249 -19.00 15.02 7.12
CA SER A 249 -19.34 14.29 8.34
C SER A 249 -20.79 14.59 8.77
N SER A 250 -21.68 13.61 8.65
CA SER A 250 -23.11 13.52 9.07
C SER A 250 -23.43 13.88 10.54
N ALA A 251 -22.84 14.94 11.10
CA ALA A 251 -23.18 15.53 12.39
C ALA A 251 -23.51 17.04 12.30
N GLY A 252 -23.45 17.62 11.09
CA GLY A 252 -23.82 19.00 10.79
C GLY A 252 -25.32 19.19 10.54
N SER A 253 -25.76 20.45 10.47
CA SER A 253 -27.15 20.86 10.22
C SER A 253 -27.68 20.53 8.81
N GLU A 254 -26.81 20.12 7.89
CA GLU A 254 -27.09 19.94 6.45
C GLU A 254 -26.82 18.51 5.97
N ASP A 255 -27.35 17.50 6.67
CA ASP A 255 -27.29 16.11 6.19
C ASP A 255 -28.30 15.89 5.05
N TYR A 256 -27.98 16.38 3.85
CA TYR A 256 -28.80 16.20 2.66
C TYR A 256 -28.78 14.75 2.16
N THR A 257 -27.64 14.06 2.28
CA THR A 257 -27.48 12.71 1.76
C THR A 257 -28.47 11.72 2.35
N VAL A 258 -28.60 11.66 3.68
CA VAL A 258 -29.54 10.71 4.31
C VAL A 258 -30.99 11.02 3.94
N LYS A 259 -31.34 12.31 3.85
CA LYS A 259 -32.69 12.77 3.48
C LYS A 259 -33.01 12.42 2.04
N LEU A 260 -32.07 12.66 1.12
CA LEU A 260 -32.23 12.35 -0.30
C LEU A 260 -32.38 10.84 -0.53
N ILE A 261 -31.58 10.01 0.15
CA ILE A 261 -31.72 8.56 0.05
C ILE A 261 -33.08 8.11 0.60
N ALA A 262 -33.53 8.68 1.72
CA ALA A 262 -34.84 8.36 2.29
C ALA A 262 -36.01 8.86 1.43
N GLU A 263 -35.87 9.98 0.74
CA GLU A 263 -36.89 10.53 -0.16
C GLU A 263 -36.99 9.71 -1.46
N LEU A 264 -35.85 9.35 -2.05
CA LEU A 264 -35.78 8.69 -3.35
C LEU A 264 -35.90 7.16 -3.25
N GLY A 265 -35.74 6.60 -2.06
CA GLY A 265 -35.72 5.17 -1.82
C GLY A 265 -35.82 4.81 -0.34
N GLU A 266 -34.88 4.00 0.14
CA GLU A 266 -34.89 3.45 1.50
C GLU A 266 -33.51 3.60 2.14
N VAL A 267 -33.44 4.11 3.37
CA VAL A 267 -32.24 4.09 4.20
C VAL A 267 -32.31 2.88 5.13
N LEU A 268 -31.36 1.96 4.99
CA LEU A 268 -31.30 0.73 5.79
C LEU A 268 -30.44 0.93 7.04
N VAL A 269 -29.32 1.62 6.88
CA VAL A 269 -28.37 1.88 7.97
C VAL A 269 -27.87 3.31 7.86
N HIS A 270 -27.79 4.00 9.00
CA HIS A 270 -27.15 5.30 9.14
C HIS A 270 -26.49 5.35 10.50
N GLY A 271 -25.17 5.18 10.51
CA GLY A 271 -24.40 4.95 11.72
C GLY A 271 -23.90 3.49 11.84
N ILE A 272 -22.62 3.30 11.56
CA ILE A 272 -21.91 2.04 11.74
C ILE A 272 -21.06 2.12 13.02
N ALA A 273 -20.97 1.04 13.77
CA ALA A 273 -20.16 0.93 14.98
C ALA A 273 -18.65 0.79 14.68
N THR A 274 -18.12 1.65 13.81
CA THR A 274 -16.70 1.65 13.41
C THR A 274 -15.99 2.97 13.70
N LYS A 275 -14.68 2.85 13.90
CA LYS A 275 -13.78 3.99 14.05
C LYS A 275 -12.53 3.77 13.17
N PRO A 276 -12.29 4.60 12.15
CA PRO A 276 -13.18 5.63 11.60
C PRO A 276 -14.32 5.02 10.76
N GLY A 277 -15.22 5.86 10.22
CA GLY A 277 -16.29 5.42 9.32
C GLY A 277 -17.72 5.43 9.88
N LYS A 278 -17.91 5.77 11.17
CA LYS A 278 -19.22 5.80 11.83
C LYS A 278 -20.37 6.40 10.99
N PRO A 279 -20.25 7.58 10.36
CA PRO A 279 -21.40 8.23 9.74
C PRO A 279 -21.88 7.63 8.41
N ALA A 280 -21.36 6.46 7.99
CA ALA A 280 -21.76 5.83 6.75
C ALA A 280 -23.27 5.56 6.66
N ILE A 281 -23.80 5.68 5.45
CA ILE A 281 -25.20 5.45 5.12
C ILE A 281 -25.27 4.31 4.10
N LEU A 282 -26.09 3.30 4.37
CA LEU A 282 -26.42 2.23 3.44
C LEU A 282 -27.88 2.39 3.05
N GLY A 283 -28.14 2.56 1.76
CA GLY A 283 -29.49 2.71 1.25
C GLY A 283 -29.67 2.10 -0.13
N ILE A 284 -30.92 2.11 -0.57
CA ILE A 284 -31.34 1.54 -1.85
C ILE A 284 -32.27 2.54 -2.53
N ILE A 285 -31.97 2.87 -3.79
CA ILE A 285 -32.81 3.71 -4.64
C ILE A 285 -33.10 2.92 -5.91
N GLN A 286 -34.39 2.78 -6.26
CA GLN A 286 -34.83 2.01 -7.43
C GLN A 286 -34.23 0.58 -7.49
N GLY A 287 -34.04 -0.04 -6.33
CA GLY A 287 -33.44 -1.37 -6.22
C GLY A 287 -31.92 -1.42 -6.34
N LYS A 288 -31.24 -0.30 -6.60
CA LYS A 288 -29.78 -0.21 -6.71
C LYS A 288 -29.15 0.26 -5.40
N PRO A 289 -27.99 -0.28 -5.00
CA PRO A 289 -27.27 0.15 -3.82
C PRO A 289 -26.78 1.60 -3.95
N VAL A 290 -27.05 2.40 -2.92
CA VAL A 290 -26.57 3.78 -2.78
C VAL A 290 -25.91 3.93 -1.41
N ILE A 291 -24.61 4.26 -1.41
CA ILE A 291 -23.82 4.35 -0.18
C ILE A 291 -23.33 5.77 0.04
N GLY A 292 -23.68 6.34 1.19
CA GLY A 292 -23.13 7.60 1.69
C GLY A 292 -21.83 7.35 2.44
N ILE A 293 -20.73 7.86 1.91
CA ILE A 293 -19.39 7.70 2.47
C ILE A 293 -18.89 9.03 3.07
N PRO A 294 -18.38 9.05 4.32
CA PRO A 294 -17.86 10.28 4.93
C PRO A 294 -16.66 10.89 4.20
N GLY A 295 -16.55 12.22 4.21
CA GLY A 295 -15.51 12.99 3.50
C GLY A 295 -14.09 12.86 4.06
N TYR A 296 -13.91 12.33 5.27
CA TYR A 296 -12.57 12.05 5.79
C TYR A 296 -11.93 10.84 5.07
N PRO A 297 -10.73 10.97 4.47
CA PRO A 297 -10.15 9.94 3.60
C PRO A 297 -9.99 8.55 4.25
N VAL A 298 -9.60 8.49 5.52
CA VAL A 298 -9.45 7.20 6.21
C VAL A 298 -10.81 6.58 6.53
N SER A 299 -11.81 7.40 6.89
CA SER A 299 -13.20 6.92 7.02
C SER A 299 -13.69 6.37 5.68
N ALA A 300 -13.45 7.12 4.60
CA ALA A 300 -13.84 6.77 3.25
C ALA A 300 -13.28 5.42 2.82
N TYR A 301 -11.98 5.20 3.02
CA TYR A 301 -11.31 3.94 2.72
C TYR A 301 -11.96 2.74 3.44
N PHE A 302 -12.14 2.81 4.77
CA PHE A 302 -12.70 1.67 5.51
C PHE A 302 -14.18 1.44 5.23
N VAL A 303 -14.97 2.47 4.95
CA VAL A 303 -16.38 2.28 4.53
C VAL A 303 -16.42 1.61 3.16
N PHE A 304 -15.52 2.01 2.25
CA PHE A 304 -15.38 1.37 0.95
C PHE A 304 -15.00 -0.12 1.08
N GLU A 305 -13.95 -0.43 1.84
CA GLU A 305 -13.50 -1.80 2.08
C GLU A 305 -14.59 -2.68 2.72
N ASN A 306 -15.34 -2.15 3.68
CA ASN A 306 -16.34 -2.93 4.42
C ASN A 306 -17.66 -3.12 3.67
N PHE A 307 -18.09 -2.16 2.84
CA PHE A 307 -19.44 -2.17 2.25
C PHE A 307 -19.47 -2.07 0.73
N VAL A 308 -18.57 -1.33 0.10
CA VAL A 308 -18.56 -1.20 -1.38
C VAL A 308 -17.92 -2.43 -2.01
N LYS A 309 -16.75 -2.85 -1.52
CA LYS A 309 -16.01 -4.01 -2.04
C LYS A 309 -16.86 -5.28 -2.09
N PRO A 310 -17.58 -5.69 -1.01
CA PRO A 310 -18.43 -6.88 -1.07
C PRO A 310 -19.55 -6.77 -2.11
N VAL A 311 -20.14 -5.58 -2.28
CA VAL A 311 -21.19 -5.34 -3.27
C VAL A 311 -20.65 -5.49 -4.69
N ILE A 312 -19.51 -4.86 -5.02
CA ILE A 312 -18.85 -5.01 -6.34
C ILE A 312 -18.55 -6.49 -6.61
N LYS A 313 -17.94 -7.19 -5.64
CA LYS A 313 -17.60 -8.62 -5.77
C LYS A 313 -18.84 -9.49 -6.00
N SER A 314 -19.98 -9.15 -5.39
CA SER A 314 -21.23 -9.88 -5.57
C SER A 314 -21.83 -9.76 -6.98
N PHE A 315 -21.65 -8.62 -7.68
CA PHE A 315 -22.09 -8.45 -9.07
C PHE A 315 -21.34 -9.36 -10.05
N ILE A 316 -20.12 -9.79 -9.72
CA ILE A 316 -19.29 -10.67 -10.54
C ILE A 316 -19.12 -12.06 -9.94
N LYS A 317 -19.98 -12.44 -8.98
CA LYS A 317 -19.94 -13.73 -8.25
C LYS A 317 -18.56 -14.11 -7.69
N GLN A 318 -17.82 -13.13 -7.19
CA GLN A 318 -16.56 -13.37 -6.51
C GLN A 318 -16.77 -13.31 -4.99
N PRO A 319 -16.15 -14.20 -4.23
CA PRO A 319 -16.10 -14.07 -2.78
C PRO A 319 -15.25 -12.86 -2.38
N THR A 320 -15.50 -12.34 -1.18
CA THR A 320 -14.59 -11.41 -0.51
C THR A 320 -13.78 -12.21 0.49
N PHE A 321 -12.50 -12.45 0.19
CA PHE A 321 -11.60 -13.09 1.13
C PHE A 321 -11.10 -12.08 2.17
N SER A 322 -10.92 -12.56 3.41
CA SER A 322 -10.19 -11.80 4.43
C SER A 322 -8.73 -11.64 4.00
N ARG A 323 -8.11 -10.54 4.45
CA ARG A 323 -6.67 -10.35 4.28
C ARG A 323 -5.93 -11.41 5.09
N ASP A 324 -4.74 -11.78 4.63
CA ASP A 324 -3.83 -12.61 5.41
C ASP A 324 -3.54 -11.91 6.75
N THR A 325 -3.52 -12.68 7.83
CA THR A 325 -3.21 -12.16 9.18
C THR A 325 -1.88 -12.70 9.65
N VAL A 326 -1.15 -11.87 10.40
CA VAL A 326 0.11 -12.24 11.03
C VAL A 326 0.11 -11.84 12.50
N GLU A 327 0.75 -12.65 13.33
CA GLU A 327 1.02 -12.28 14.72
C GLU A 327 2.21 -11.31 14.79
N ALA A 328 2.04 -10.20 15.51
CA ALA A 328 3.07 -9.20 15.71
C ALA A 328 3.04 -8.65 17.14
N VAL A 329 4.18 -8.17 17.63
CA VAL A 329 4.33 -7.58 18.97
C VAL A 329 4.12 -6.07 18.90
N LEU A 330 3.15 -5.56 19.66
CA LEU A 330 2.81 -4.15 19.63
C LEU A 330 3.87 -3.28 20.32
N SER A 331 4.43 -2.28 19.66
CA SER A 331 5.54 -1.47 20.22
C SER A 331 5.11 -0.44 21.26
N LYS A 332 3.81 -0.11 21.32
CA LYS A 332 3.24 0.82 22.32
C LYS A 332 1.76 0.57 22.52
N ARG A 333 1.27 0.89 23.72
CA ARG A 333 -0.15 0.81 24.08
C ARG A 333 -1.03 1.53 23.04
N VAL A 334 -2.11 0.87 22.66
CA VAL A 334 -3.19 1.44 21.85
C VAL A 334 -4.45 1.41 22.67
N VAL A 335 -5.03 2.59 22.92
CA VAL A 335 -6.30 2.71 23.65
C VAL A 335 -7.45 2.87 22.67
N SER A 336 -8.52 2.10 22.85
CA SER A 336 -9.74 2.16 22.04
C SER A 336 -10.97 2.42 22.93
N SER A 337 -12.09 2.76 22.28
CA SER A 337 -13.38 2.90 22.96
C SER A 337 -14.18 1.61 22.84
N LEU A 338 -14.87 1.21 23.91
CA LEU A 338 -15.74 0.03 23.93
C LEU A 338 -16.91 0.07 22.92
N LYS A 339 -17.25 1.26 22.39
CA LYS A 339 -18.43 1.47 21.53
C LYS A 339 -18.25 1.09 20.06
N HIS A 340 -17.00 0.91 19.61
CA HIS A 340 -16.68 0.83 18.20
C HIS A 340 -15.60 -0.22 17.95
N ARG A 341 -15.73 -0.93 16.83
CA ARG A 341 -14.60 -1.62 16.19
C ARG A 341 -13.64 -0.57 15.63
N GLU A 342 -12.39 -0.59 16.04
CA GLU A 342 -11.40 0.40 15.61
C GLU A 342 -10.35 -0.19 14.65
N TYR A 343 -10.16 0.46 13.50
CA TYR A 343 -9.16 0.10 12.51
C TYR A 343 -7.90 0.95 12.68
N VAL A 344 -6.88 0.36 13.31
CA VAL A 344 -5.62 1.04 13.60
C VAL A 344 -4.61 0.66 12.52
N ARG A 345 -4.11 1.66 11.79
CA ARG A 345 -3.07 1.44 10.79
C ARG A 345 -1.75 1.14 11.49
N ILE A 346 -1.09 0.08 11.05
CA ILE A 346 0.15 -0.44 11.61
C ILE A 346 1.25 -0.37 10.55
N LYS A 347 2.42 0.06 11.00
CA LYS A 347 3.68 -0.16 10.31
C LYS A 347 4.32 -1.43 10.88
N LEU A 348 4.74 -2.34 10.01
CA LEU A 348 5.33 -3.61 10.41
C LEU A 348 6.81 -3.64 10.08
N GLY A 349 7.57 -4.43 10.82
CA GLY A 349 8.91 -4.82 10.41
C GLY A 349 9.52 -5.87 11.32
N MET A 350 10.34 -6.73 10.72
CA MET A 350 10.98 -7.83 11.42
C MET A 350 12.25 -7.32 12.11
N VAL A 351 12.33 -7.47 13.43
CA VAL A 351 13.53 -7.18 14.23
C VAL A 351 13.95 -8.45 14.96
N ASP A 352 15.14 -8.94 14.65
CA ASP A 352 15.54 -10.33 14.95
C ASP A 352 14.48 -11.31 14.39
N ASP A 353 13.93 -12.20 15.23
CA ASP A 353 12.86 -13.13 14.88
C ASP A 353 11.46 -12.63 15.29
N LYS A 354 11.33 -11.33 15.61
CA LYS A 354 10.07 -10.73 16.09
C LYS A 354 9.51 -9.74 15.09
N LEU A 355 8.27 -9.95 14.69
CA LEU A 355 7.53 -8.97 13.91
C LEU A 355 7.00 -7.88 14.82
N ILE A 356 7.48 -6.65 14.65
CA ILE A 356 7.10 -5.50 15.47
C ILE A 356 5.97 -4.74 14.78
N ALA A 357 4.88 -4.50 15.50
CA ALA A 357 3.74 -3.70 15.08
C ALA A 357 3.79 -2.31 15.72
N THR A 358 4.04 -1.28 14.92
CA THR A 358 4.03 0.11 15.39
C THR A 358 2.78 0.85 14.90
N PRO A 359 1.90 1.32 15.80
CA PRO A 359 0.70 2.04 15.39
C PRO A 359 1.04 3.44 14.89
N LEU A 360 0.53 3.74 13.70
CA LEU A 360 0.68 5.02 13.00
C LEU A 360 -0.24 6.10 13.57
N SER A 361 -0.04 7.34 13.11
CA SER A 361 -0.87 8.49 13.51
C SER A 361 -2.35 8.22 13.36
N ARG A 362 -3.11 8.46 14.43
CA ARG A 362 -4.56 8.27 14.48
C ARG A 362 -5.28 9.48 13.89
N GLY A 363 -6.58 9.30 13.61
CA GLY A 363 -7.43 10.34 13.04
C GLY A 363 -7.98 9.94 11.67
N ALA A 364 -9.18 10.42 11.37
CA ALA A 364 -9.91 10.11 10.15
C ALA A 364 -9.34 10.87 8.92
N GLY A 365 -8.72 12.03 9.13
CA GLY A 365 -8.09 12.84 8.07
C GLY A 365 -6.63 12.49 7.77
N ALA A 366 -6.05 11.50 8.46
CA ALA A 366 -4.62 11.21 8.35
C ALA A 366 -4.29 10.32 7.13
N THR A 367 -4.51 10.80 5.91
CA THR A 367 -4.32 10.03 4.66
C THR A 367 -2.94 9.36 4.57
N MET A 368 -1.86 10.06 4.97
CA MET A 368 -0.51 9.50 4.96
C MET A 368 -0.34 8.24 5.82
N SER A 369 -1.22 8.03 6.81
CA SER A 369 -1.20 6.78 7.56
C SER A 369 -1.69 5.57 6.76
N LEU A 370 -2.52 5.76 5.73
CA LEU A 370 -2.89 4.69 4.79
C LEU A 370 -1.71 4.38 3.86
N VAL A 371 -1.06 5.43 3.32
CA VAL A 371 0.11 5.30 2.44
C VAL A 371 1.26 4.54 3.14
N ARG A 372 1.46 4.81 4.43
CA ARG A 372 2.56 4.23 5.22
C ARG A 372 2.22 2.87 5.85
N ALA A 373 0.95 2.47 5.88
CA ALA A 373 0.54 1.24 6.56
C ALA A 373 1.05 0.00 5.81
N ASP A 374 1.53 -0.99 6.56
CA ASP A 374 1.79 -2.34 6.03
C ASP A 374 0.74 -3.35 6.53
N GLY A 375 -0.05 -2.96 7.53
CA GLY A 375 -1.15 -3.76 8.04
C GLY A 375 -2.18 -2.96 8.85
N ILE A 376 -3.28 -3.60 9.21
CA ILE A 376 -4.36 -3.07 10.03
C ILE A 376 -4.52 -3.93 11.27
N LEU A 377 -4.38 -3.32 12.45
CA LEU A 377 -4.81 -3.91 13.70
C LEU A 377 -6.29 -3.59 13.89
N VAL A 378 -7.11 -4.62 13.91
CA VAL A 378 -8.54 -4.52 14.20
C VAL A 378 -8.74 -4.69 15.69
N ILE A 379 -9.12 -3.61 16.38
CA ILE A 379 -9.54 -3.68 17.78
C ILE A 379 -11.04 -3.99 17.79
N PRO A 380 -11.47 -5.13 18.36
CA PRO A 380 -12.88 -5.48 18.42
C PRO A 380 -13.70 -4.44 19.18
N GLN A 381 -15.00 -4.41 18.89
CA GLN A 381 -15.92 -3.70 19.76
C GLN A 381 -15.88 -4.32 21.17
N ASN A 382 -16.12 -3.50 22.20
CA ASN A 382 -16.00 -3.89 23.60
C ASN A 382 -14.56 -4.24 24.05
N SER A 383 -13.53 -3.83 23.30
CA SER A 383 -12.13 -3.84 23.74
C SER A 383 -11.63 -2.42 24.04
N GLU A 384 -10.90 -2.26 25.15
CA GLU A 384 -10.22 -1.01 25.52
C GLU A 384 -8.90 -0.82 24.75
N GLY A 385 -8.54 -1.78 23.89
CA GLY A 385 -7.34 -1.79 23.08
C GLY A 385 -6.34 -2.85 23.52
N ALA A 386 -5.05 -2.58 23.35
CA ALA A 386 -3.95 -3.53 23.59
C ALA A 386 -2.74 -2.82 24.20
N GLU A 387 -1.99 -3.53 25.03
CA GLU A 387 -0.82 -3.00 25.73
C GLU A 387 0.47 -3.12 24.90
N GLY A 388 1.47 -2.28 25.20
CA GLY A 388 2.80 -2.43 24.59
C GLY A 388 3.46 -3.74 25.02
N GLY A 389 4.03 -4.48 24.07
CA GLY A 389 4.62 -5.80 24.26
C GLY A 389 3.64 -6.96 24.08
N GLU A 390 2.35 -6.69 23.92
CA GLU A 390 1.33 -7.72 23.67
C GLU A 390 1.42 -8.26 22.22
N ALA A 391 1.17 -9.56 22.05
CA ALA A 391 1.05 -10.18 20.74
C ALA A 391 -0.36 -9.92 20.18
N VAL A 392 -0.44 -9.36 18.97
CA VAL A 392 -1.70 -8.98 18.31
C VAL A 392 -1.75 -9.55 16.89
N GLN A 393 -2.97 -9.80 16.41
CA GLN A 393 -3.21 -10.18 15.01
C GLN A 393 -3.35 -8.94 14.14
N VAL A 394 -2.57 -8.87 13.07
CA VAL A 394 -2.55 -7.74 12.13
C VAL A 394 -2.91 -8.25 10.73
N GLU A 395 -3.93 -7.65 10.12
CA GLU A 395 -4.29 -7.89 8.72
C GLU A 395 -3.27 -7.23 7.80
N LEU A 396 -2.68 -7.97 6.87
CA LEU A 396 -1.64 -7.48 5.98
C LEU A 396 -2.21 -6.63 4.84
N LEU A 397 -1.57 -5.48 4.60
CA LEU A 397 -1.76 -4.65 3.40
C LEU A 397 -0.67 -4.86 2.36
N LYS A 398 0.48 -5.42 2.77
CA LYS A 398 1.63 -5.73 1.91
C LYS A 398 2.10 -7.17 2.10
N ASN A 399 2.87 -7.67 1.14
CA ASN A 399 3.45 -9.00 1.25
C ASN A 399 4.42 -9.07 2.45
N ILE A 400 4.36 -10.17 3.23
CA ILE A 400 5.23 -10.36 4.40
C ILE A 400 6.73 -10.36 4.05
N SER A 401 7.08 -10.75 2.81
CA SER A 401 8.47 -10.77 2.34
C SER A 401 9.03 -9.34 2.21
N GLU A 402 8.24 -8.38 1.74
CA GLU A 402 8.62 -6.97 1.69
C GLU A 402 8.84 -6.40 3.10
N ILE A 403 8.00 -6.81 4.06
CA ILE A 403 8.07 -6.38 5.45
C ILE A 403 9.35 -6.91 6.14
N ARG A 404 9.77 -8.13 5.82
CA ARG A 404 10.99 -8.75 6.39
C ARG A 404 12.27 -8.03 5.99
N SER A 405 12.31 -7.46 4.79
CA SER A 405 13.46 -6.69 4.28
C SER A 405 13.38 -5.20 4.62
N THR A 406 12.59 -4.83 5.63
CA THR A 406 12.40 -3.44 6.03
C THR A 406 13.31 -3.06 7.20
N VAL A 407 14.14 -2.03 7.01
CA VAL A 407 14.86 -1.39 8.11
C VAL A 407 13.84 -0.71 9.02
N VAL A 408 13.60 -1.29 10.20
CA VAL A 408 12.77 -0.68 11.24
C VAL A 408 13.52 0.45 11.94
N SER A 409 13.22 1.69 11.56
CA SER A 409 13.71 2.92 12.18
C SER A 409 12.65 3.55 13.08
N ILE A 410 12.93 3.63 14.38
CA ILE A 410 12.04 4.23 15.38
C ILE A 410 12.81 5.33 16.12
N GLY A 411 12.38 6.58 16.00
CA GLY A 411 13.05 7.70 16.66
C GLY A 411 12.58 9.06 16.18
N SER A 412 13.52 10.00 16.05
CA SER A 412 13.24 11.34 15.58
C SER A 412 13.13 11.43 14.06
N HIS A 413 12.22 12.29 13.60
CA HIS A 413 12.03 12.57 12.18
C HIS A 413 13.11 13.51 11.64
N ASP A 414 13.55 13.28 10.40
CA ASP A 414 14.25 14.25 9.55
C ASP A 414 13.86 14.04 8.08
N ILE A 415 13.92 15.08 7.24
CA ILE A 415 13.65 14.97 5.79
C ILE A 415 14.69 14.06 5.12
N ALA A 416 15.92 14.04 5.62
CA ALA A 416 16.97 13.14 5.17
C ALA A 416 16.58 11.66 5.28
N MET A 417 15.68 11.29 6.21
CA MET A 417 15.20 9.92 6.31
C MET A 417 14.22 9.55 5.18
N ASP A 418 13.50 10.51 4.63
CA ASP A 418 12.65 10.29 3.45
C ASP A 418 13.53 10.11 2.20
N ILE A 419 14.60 10.90 2.05
CA ILE A 419 15.61 10.71 0.99
C ILE A 419 16.30 9.35 1.13
N MET A 420 16.73 9.01 2.34
CA MET A 420 17.33 7.70 2.63
C MET A 420 16.41 6.55 2.25
N ALA A 421 15.11 6.64 2.57
CA ALA A 421 14.13 5.63 2.21
C ALA A 421 14.02 5.46 0.69
N ASN A 422 14.01 6.57 -0.06
CA ASN A 422 14.00 6.56 -1.52
C ASN A 422 15.28 5.93 -2.10
N LEU A 423 16.46 6.35 -1.63
CA LEU A 423 17.74 5.84 -2.12
C LEU A 423 17.96 4.36 -1.78
N ILE A 424 17.49 3.88 -0.63
CA ILE A 424 17.49 2.45 -0.30
C ILE A 424 16.70 1.69 -1.37
N HIS A 425 15.48 2.13 -1.63
CA HIS A 425 14.61 1.46 -2.59
C HIS A 425 15.14 1.55 -4.04
N GLN A 426 15.80 2.66 -4.39
CA GLN A 426 16.43 2.84 -5.70
C GLN A 426 17.65 1.94 -5.89
N LYS A 427 18.47 1.78 -4.84
CA LYS A 427 19.69 0.98 -4.90
C LYS A 427 19.39 -0.52 -4.87
N ASP A 428 18.41 -0.92 -4.06
CA ASP A 428 17.90 -2.29 -4.03
C ASP A 428 16.42 -2.29 -3.62
N SER A 429 15.54 -2.59 -4.58
CA SER A 429 14.09 -2.58 -4.38
C SER A 429 13.58 -3.69 -3.46
N ALA A 430 14.43 -4.68 -3.13
CA ALA A 430 14.12 -5.69 -2.14
C ALA A 430 14.11 -5.13 -0.71
N TYR A 431 14.82 -4.02 -0.47
CA TYR A 431 14.86 -3.37 0.85
C TYR A 431 13.99 -2.13 0.90
N SER A 432 13.50 -1.83 2.10
CA SER A 432 12.79 -0.57 2.38
C SER A 432 13.16 -0.03 3.75
N LEU A 433 12.80 1.23 4.00
CA LEU A 433 13.00 1.88 5.29
C LEU A 433 11.65 2.27 5.88
N SER A 434 11.37 1.72 7.06
CA SER A 434 10.25 2.13 7.88
C SER A 434 10.71 3.23 8.83
N SER A 435 10.09 4.41 8.79
CA SER A 435 10.36 5.50 9.73
C SER A 435 9.15 5.80 10.61
N ALA A 436 9.23 5.44 11.89
CA ALA A 436 8.23 5.74 12.90
C ALA A 436 8.70 6.90 13.80
N HIS A 437 7.95 8.00 13.79
CA HIS A 437 8.36 9.25 14.43
C HIS A 437 7.82 9.35 15.86
N VAL A 438 8.59 8.86 16.83
CA VAL A 438 8.24 8.88 18.26
C VAL A 438 9.16 9.79 19.09
N GLY A 439 10.09 10.49 18.44
CA GLY A 439 11.11 11.32 19.08
C GLY A 439 12.31 10.51 19.60
N SER A 440 13.41 11.20 19.91
CA SER A 440 14.69 10.58 20.25
C SER A 440 14.58 9.63 21.45
N MET A 441 13.93 10.05 22.54
CA MET A 441 13.76 9.19 23.72
C MET A 441 12.88 7.97 23.45
N GLY A 442 11.85 8.11 22.61
CA GLY A 442 11.03 6.99 22.16
C GLY A 442 11.87 5.94 21.41
N GLY A 443 12.81 6.41 20.57
CA GLY A 443 13.76 5.55 19.86
C GLY A 443 14.73 4.81 20.79
N ILE A 444 15.33 5.50 21.77
CA ILE A 444 16.19 4.86 22.79
C ILE A 444 15.42 3.78 23.56
N MET A 445 14.17 4.06 23.94
CA MET A 445 13.33 3.07 24.63
C MET A 445 12.95 1.88 23.73
N ALA A 446 12.73 2.10 22.43
CA ALA A 446 12.50 1.02 21.47
C ALA A 446 13.75 0.12 21.31
N LEU A 447 14.95 0.70 21.24
CA LEU A 447 16.22 -0.05 21.27
C LEU A 447 16.38 -0.85 22.56
N ARG A 448 15.98 -0.28 23.71
CA ARG A 448 15.99 -0.99 24.99
C ARG A 448 15.12 -2.25 24.95
N ARG A 449 13.93 -2.15 24.35
CA ARG A 449 12.98 -3.27 24.20
C ARG A 449 13.30 -4.23 23.05
N GLY A 450 14.20 -3.87 22.14
CA GLY A 450 14.53 -4.68 20.95
C GLY A 450 13.47 -4.60 19.86
N GLU A 451 12.85 -3.43 19.71
CA GLU A 451 11.73 -3.20 18.78
C GLU A 451 12.14 -2.46 17.49
N THR A 452 13.42 -2.10 17.36
CA THR A 452 13.93 -1.33 16.23
C THR A 452 15.38 -1.70 15.93
N HIS A 453 15.78 -1.65 14.66
CA HIS A 453 17.17 -1.82 14.27
C HIS A 453 18.00 -0.57 14.55
N ILE A 454 17.41 0.59 14.29
CA ILE A 454 18.10 1.87 14.23
C ILE A 454 17.22 2.97 14.82
N ALA A 455 17.76 3.75 15.74
CA ALA A 455 17.06 4.91 16.30
C ALA A 455 17.77 6.19 15.91
N PRO A 456 17.17 7.03 15.05
CA PRO A 456 17.64 8.38 14.83
C PRO A 456 17.39 9.23 16.07
N ILE A 457 18.44 9.87 16.59
CA ILE A 457 18.42 10.61 17.86
C ILE A 457 19.20 11.93 17.76
N HIS A 458 18.73 12.88 18.56
CA HIS A 458 19.34 14.19 18.75
C HIS A 458 18.93 14.70 20.14
N LEU A 459 19.69 14.35 21.16
CA LEU A 459 19.43 14.72 22.55
C LEU A 459 20.64 15.44 23.11
N LEU A 460 20.49 16.73 23.39
CA LEU A 460 21.50 17.54 24.05
C LEU A 460 21.53 17.22 25.54
N ASP A 461 22.70 16.87 26.06
CA ASP A 461 22.94 16.88 27.51
C ASP A 461 23.24 18.32 27.96
N GLU A 462 22.38 18.88 28.81
CA GLU A 462 22.48 20.27 29.26
C GLU A 462 23.73 20.53 30.12
N ALA A 463 24.27 19.51 30.78
CA ALA A 463 25.41 19.65 31.68
C ALA A 463 26.75 19.58 30.94
N SER A 464 26.88 18.68 29.95
CA SER A 464 28.12 18.50 29.19
C SER A 464 28.13 19.20 27.84
N GLY A 465 26.97 19.60 27.31
CA GLY A 465 26.83 20.17 25.97
C GLY A 465 27.06 19.16 24.83
N ILE A 466 27.10 17.86 25.15
CA ILE A 466 27.36 16.78 24.20
C ILE A 466 26.03 16.14 23.78
N TYR A 467 25.88 15.84 22.50
CA TYR A 467 24.70 15.16 21.99
C TYR A 467 24.81 13.63 22.13
N ASN A 468 23.67 12.99 22.42
CA ASN A 468 23.38 11.56 22.27
C ASN A 468 24.12 10.60 23.22
N LEU A 469 25.44 10.72 23.40
CA LEU A 469 26.28 9.77 24.13
C LEU A 469 25.80 9.49 25.57
N ASN A 470 25.68 10.54 26.40
CA ASN A 470 25.27 10.39 27.81
C ASN A 470 23.88 9.75 27.95
N TYR A 471 22.97 10.00 27.02
CA TYR A 471 21.64 9.39 27.03
C TYR A 471 21.70 7.90 26.71
N LEU A 472 22.54 7.49 25.75
CA LEU A 472 22.71 6.07 25.45
C LEU A 472 23.33 5.33 26.64
N GLU A 473 24.39 5.86 27.26
CA GLU A 473 25.01 5.27 28.44
C GLU A 473 24.02 5.16 29.61
N ARG A 474 23.24 6.22 29.87
CA ARG A 474 22.27 6.27 30.98
C ARG A 474 21.11 5.29 30.80
N TYR A 475 20.57 5.18 29.58
CA TYR A 475 19.34 4.43 29.33
C TYR A 475 19.57 3.02 28.78
N LEU A 476 20.77 2.72 28.27
CA LEU A 476 21.17 1.42 27.72
C LEU A 476 22.50 0.90 28.34
N PRO A 477 22.74 1.01 29.66
CA PRO A 477 24.07 0.77 30.28
C PRO A 477 24.63 -0.65 30.11
N ASN A 478 23.78 -1.63 29.78
CA ASN A 478 24.14 -3.04 29.66
C ASN A 478 24.01 -3.58 28.22
N LYS A 479 23.88 -2.71 27.22
CA LYS A 479 23.82 -3.11 25.81
C LYS A 479 25.03 -2.55 25.07
N LYS A 480 25.66 -3.39 24.25
CA LYS A 480 26.70 -2.95 23.32
C LYS A 480 26.06 -2.17 22.19
N MET A 481 26.24 -0.86 22.19
CA MET A 481 25.64 0.04 21.22
C MET A 481 26.72 0.62 20.31
N ALA A 482 26.30 1.06 19.14
CA ALA A 482 27.08 1.83 18.20
C ALA A 482 26.28 3.10 17.88
N LEU A 483 26.95 4.25 17.96
CA LEU A 483 26.45 5.50 17.47
C LEU A 483 27.09 5.76 16.10
N ILE A 484 26.29 5.62 15.05
CA ILE A 484 26.68 6.03 13.71
C ILE A 484 26.47 7.54 13.65
N LYS A 485 27.57 8.29 13.54
CA LYS A 485 27.53 9.75 13.36
C LYS A 485 26.79 10.06 12.07
N GLY A 486 25.75 10.88 12.18
CA GLY A 486 24.86 11.16 11.06
C GLY A 486 25.13 12.54 10.48
N LEU A 487 24.13 13.41 10.59
CA LEU A 487 24.12 14.73 9.97
C LEU A 487 24.20 15.79 11.07
N LYS A 488 24.92 16.88 10.81
CA LYS A 488 24.71 18.11 11.57
C LYS A 488 23.61 18.93 10.91
N ARG A 489 22.67 19.42 11.69
CA ARG A 489 21.55 20.25 11.22
C ARG A 489 21.62 21.63 11.84
N ILE A 490 21.32 22.66 11.06
CA ILE A 490 21.19 24.02 11.59
C ILE A 490 19.77 24.19 12.16
N GLN A 491 19.68 24.41 13.47
CA GLN A 491 18.44 24.76 14.16
C GLN A 491 18.31 26.28 14.32
N GLY A 492 17.06 26.73 14.37
CA GLY A 492 16.76 28.15 14.39
C GLY A 492 15.27 28.46 14.35
N ILE A 493 14.98 29.75 14.40
CA ILE A 493 13.63 30.29 14.38
C ILE A 493 13.22 30.46 12.92
N MET A 494 12.18 29.73 12.51
CA MET A 494 11.53 29.91 11.22
C MET A 494 10.56 31.07 11.34
N VAL A 495 10.65 32.04 10.44
CA VAL A 495 9.78 33.21 10.37
C VAL A 495 9.28 33.39 8.94
N LYS A 496 8.15 34.08 8.79
CA LYS A 496 7.57 34.33 7.47
C LYS A 496 8.58 35.06 6.57
N LYS A 497 8.55 34.75 5.26
CA LYS A 497 9.38 35.41 4.25
C LYS A 497 9.31 36.94 4.37
N GLY A 498 10.47 37.60 4.34
CA GLY A 498 10.61 39.04 4.57
C GLY A 498 10.57 39.45 6.05
N ASN A 499 10.38 38.51 6.97
CA ASN A 499 10.36 38.71 8.43
C ASN A 499 9.54 39.94 8.86
N PRO A 500 8.21 39.95 8.62
CA PRO A 500 7.37 41.14 8.80
C PRO A 500 7.32 41.67 10.23
N LYS A 501 7.59 40.81 11.22
CA LYS A 501 7.64 41.15 12.65
C LYS A 501 9.02 41.59 13.13
N ASN A 502 10.01 41.59 12.23
CA ASN A 502 11.40 41.97 12.48
C ASN A 502 11.99 41.23 13.69
N ILE A 503 11.75 39.91 13.74
CA ILE A 503 12.29 39.03 14.78
C ILE A 503 13.77 38.85 14.47
N LYS A 504 14.66 39.10 15.44
CA LYS A 504 16.11 39.04 15.22
C LYS A 504 16.79 38.01 16.11
N SER A 505 16.15 37.66 17.22
CA SER A 505 16.73 36.87 18.29
C SER A 505 15.68 36.02 18.99
N PHE A 506 16.13 35.11 19.84
CA PHE A 506 15.25 34.26 20.65
C PHE A 506 14.47 35.07 21.69
N GLU A 507 15.08 36.13 22.21
CA GLU A 507 14.48 37.05 23.18
C GLU A 507 13.29 37.81 22.61
N ASP A 508 13.20 37.95 21.28
CA ASP A 508 12.04 38.59 20.66
C ASP A 508 10.76 37.76 20.85
N LEU A 509 10.85 36.44 21.07
CA LEU A 509 9.68 35.55 21.20
C LEU A 509 8.75 35.87 22.38
N VAL A 510 9.20 36.67 23.35
CA VAL A 510 8.35 37.13 24.48
C VAL A 510 7.56 38.41 24.16
N ARG A 511 7.68 38.96 22.95
CA ARG A 511 6.89 40.12 22.53
C ARG A 511 5.42 39.73 22.39
N ASP A 512 4.53 40.58 22.90
CA ASP A 512 3.08 40.36 22.90
C ASP A 512 2.47 40.27 21.48
N ASP A 513 3.19 40.77 20.46
CA ASP A 513 2.74 40.78 19.07
C ASP A 513 3.15 39.55 18.26
N ILE A 514 3.78 38.55 18.89
CA ILE A 514 4.28 37.33 18.25
C ILE A 514 3.49 36.11 18.73
N GLN A 515 2.96 35.34 17.78
CA GLN A 515 2.37 34.03 18.01
C GLN A 515 3.38 32.93 17.68
N PHE A 516 3.77 32.16 18.68
CA PHE A 516 4.72 31.06 18.53
C PHE A 516 4.01 29.71 18.34
N VAL A 517 4.70 28.77 17.70
CA VAL A 517 4.32 27.35 17.67
C VAL A 517 5.53 26.46 17.90
N ASN A 518 5.34 25.42 18.70
CA ASN A 518 6.40 24.58 19.23
C ASN A 518 6.39 23.16 18.61
N ARG A 519 7.46 22.40 18.82
CA ARG A 519 7.50 20.94 18.58
C ARG A 519 6.92 20.22 19.80
N GLN A 520 6.48 18.97 19.61
CA GLN A 520 5.91 18.18 20.70
C GLN A 520 6.90 17.94 21.85
N LYS A 521 6.39 17.79 23.08
CA LYS A 521 7.20 17.40 24.24
C LYS A 521 8.05 16.14 23.96
N GLY A 522 9.32 16.20 24.36
CA GLY A 522 10.30 15.13 24.14
C GLY A 522 11.01 15.15 22.77
N ALA A 523 10.65 16.06 21.86
CA ALA A 523 11.47 16.32 20.66
C ALA A 523 12.76 17.07 21.05
N GLY A 524 13.90 16.79 20.39
CA GLY A 524 15.17 17.46 20.70
C GLY A 524 15.09 18.99 20.56
N THR A 525 14.36 19.49 19.55
CA THR A 525 14.08 20.92 19.39
C THR A 525 13.25 21.51 20.54
N ARG A 526 12.34 20.72 21.14
CA ARG A 526 11.60 21.17 22.33
C ARG A 526 12.53 21.24 23.54
N ILE A 527 13.42 20.27 23.71
CA ILE A 527 14.45 20.31 24.76
C ILE A 527 15.36 21.53 24.58
N LEU A 528 15.80 21.81 23.35
CA LEU A 528 16.58 23.02 23.04
C LEU A 528 15.81 24.31 23.37
N MET A 529 14.52 24.38 23.00
CA MET A 529 13.65 25.51 23.34
C MET A 529 13.61 25.73 24.87
N ASP A 530 13.36 24.66 25.62
CA ASP A 530 13.21 24.71 27.08
C ASP A 530 14.53 25.11 27.74
N TYR A 531 15.66 24.57 27.27
CA TYR A 531 17.01 24.95 27.69
C TYR A 531 17.30 26.44 27.42
N LEU A 532 17.01 26.93 26.22
CA LEU A 532 17.26 28.33 25.85
C LEU A 532 16.40 29.32 26.66
N VAL A 533 15.16 28.95 26.98
CA VAL A 533 14.30 29.75 27.87
C VAL A 533 14.96 29.89 29.25
N VAL A 534 15.41 28.78 29.84
CA VAL A 534 16.09 28.78 31.15
C VAL A 534 17.42 29.54 31.09
N GLN A 535 18.27 29.25 30.10
CA GLN A 535 19.58 29.85 29.93
C GLN A 535 19.51 31.37 29.78
N LYS A 536 18.46 31.88 29.10
CA LYS A 536 18.25 33.32 28.88
C LYS A 536 17.39 33.98 29.97
N GLY A 537 16.97 33.24 30.99
CA GLY A 537 16.16 33.77 32.10
C GLY A 537 14.76 34.24 31.67
N LEU A 538 14.20 33.64 30.61
CA LEU A 538 12.86 33.97 30.11
C LEU A 538 11.79 33.14 30.84
N SER A 539 10.55 33.65 30.90
CA SER A 539 9.40 32.88 31.40
C SER A 539 8.59 32.32 30.24
N VAL A 540 8.27 31.02 30.30
CA VAL A 540 7.44 30.32 29.31
C VAL A 540 6.06 30.97 29.14
N GLU A 541 5.52 31.55 30.22
CA GLU A 541 4.20 32.20 30.26
C GLU A 541 4.14 33.46 29.39
N LYS A 542 5.30 34.07 29.10
CA LYS A 542 5.41 35.27 28.25
C LYS A 542 5.50 34.93 26.77
N ILE A 543 5.63 33.65 26.40
CA ILE A 543 5.70 33.22 25.00
C ILE A 543 4.30 32.79 24.57
N SER A 544 3.60 33.66 23.84
CA SER A 544 2.25 33.34 23.34
C SER A 544 2.30 32.14 22.40
N GLY A 545 1.54 31.09 22.70
CA GLY A 545 1.52 29.85 21.91
C GLY A 545 2.59 28.82 22.27
N TYR A 546 3.31 28.98 23.39
CA TYR A 546 4.34 28.02 23.83
C TYR A 546 3.86 26.56 23.95
N GLU A 547 2.61 26.35 24.42
CA GLU A 547 1.99 25.01 24.54
C GLU A 547 1.33 24.53 23.23
N ARG A 548 1.37 25.32 22.15
CA ARG A 548 0.83 24.92 20.85
C ARG A 548 1.87 24.06 20.14
N GLU A 549 1.56 22.78 19.94
CA GLU A 549 2.53 21.79 19.46
C GLU A 549 2.24 21.27 18.05
N MET A 550 3.30 21.01 17.29
CA MET A 550 3.29 20.37 15.98
C MET A 550 4.22 19.16 15.97
N THR A 551 3.85 18.10 15.23
CA THR A 551 4.51 16.78 15.29
C THR A 551 5.67 16.58 14.32
N THR A 552 5.81 17.44 13.30
CA THR A 552 7.00 17.50 12.42
C THR A 552 7.54 18.92 12.25
N HIS A 553 8.79 19.05 11.79
CA HIS A 553 9.36 20.35 11.41
C HIS A 553 8.59 21.00 10.25
N MET A 554 8.15 20.21 9.28
CA MET A 554 7.32 20.69 8.17
C MET A 554 5.97 21.24 8.64
N ALA A 555 5.37 20.66 9.68
CA ALA A 555 4.13 21.18 10.25
C ALA A 555 4.33 22.53 10.98
N VAL A 556 5.48 22.71 11.65
CA VAL A 556 5.86 24.03 12.21
C VAL A 556 6.06 25.04 11.08
N ALA A 557 6.81 24.67 10.03
CA ALA A 557 7.06 25.55 8.88
C ALA A 557 5.75 25.95 8.18
N ALA A 558 4.86 25.00 7.90
CA ALA A 558 3.54 25.27 7.31
C ALA A 558 2.67 26.20 8.18
N ALA A 559 2.76 26.09 9.51
CA ALA A 559 2.05 26.97 10.42
C ALA A 559 2.57 28.42 10.35
N VAL A 560 3.89 28.60 10.17
CA VAL A 560 4.50 29.92 9.98
C VAL A 560 4.16 30.51 8.60
N ASP A 561 4.28 29.71 7.54
CA ASP A 561 3.97 30.13 6.16
C ASP A 561 2.53 30.63 6.01
N SER A 562 1.58 29.83 6.49
CA SER A 562 0.14 30.15 6.50
C SER A 562 -0.22 31.37 7.35
N GLY A 563 0.71 31.91 8.14
CA GLY A 563 0.46 32.99 9.10
C GLY A 563 -0.36 32.54 10.31
N SER A 564 -0.50 31.24 10.51
CA SER A 564 -1.12 30.69 11.72
C SER A 564 -0.24 30.89 12.95
N ALA A 565 1.07 31.01 12.75
CA ALA A 565 2.06 31.46 13.73
C ALA A 565 2.99 32.49 13.06
N ASP A 566 3.58 33.38 13.84
CA ASP A 566 4.61 34.33 13.38
C ASP A 566 6.01 33.69 13.41
N ALA A 567 6.24 32.77 14.35
CA ALA A 567 7.52 32.11 14.55
C ALA A 567 7.36 30.66 15.04
N GLY A 568 8.33 29.83 14.72
CA GLY A 568 8.41 28.46 15.27
C GLY A 568 9.83 27.92 15.22
N LEU A 569 10.22 27.15 16.23
CA LEU A 569 11.56 26.57 16.28
C LEU A 569 11.64 25.30 15.42
N GLY A 570 12.65 25.22 14.54
CA GLY A 570 12.82 24.10 13.62
C GLY A 570 14.20 24.04 12.97
N VAL A 571 14.28 23.35 11.84
CA VAL A 571 15.53 23.14 11.08
C VAL A 571 15.51 23.96 9.79
N LEU A 572 16.68 24.41 9.34
CA LEU A 572 16.81 25.25 8.14
C LEU A 572 16.25 24.59 6.87
N SER A 573 16.40 23.28 6.73
CA SER A 573 15.87 22.53 5.59
C SER A 573 14.35 22.63 5.46
N ALA A 574 13.63 22.59 6.58
CA ALA A 574 12.17 22.76 6.61
C ALA A 574 11.75 24.19 6.26
N ALA A 575 12.52 25.19 6.71
CA ALA A 575 12.30 26.59 6.36
C ALA A 575 12.49 26.82 4.85
N LYS A 576 13.59 26.31 4.28
CA LYS A 576 13.87 26.40 2.83
C LYS A 576 12.80 25.70 2.00
N ALA A 577 12.36 24.53 2.41
CA ALA A 577 11.31 23.77 1.72
C ALA A 577 9.98 24.53 1.62
N MET A 578 9.72 25.47 2.53
CA MET A 578 8.52 26.31 2.58
C MET A 578 8.81 27.79 2.21
N ASP A 579 9.98 28.08 1.64
CA ASP A 579 10.45 29.45 1.32
C ASP A 579 10.32 30.46 2.48
N LEU A 580 10.67 30.04 3.69
CA LEU A 580 10.68 30.88 4.89
C LEU A 580 12.04 31.51 5.15
N ASP A 581 12.04 32.65 5.85
CA ASP A 581 13.26 33.22 6.41
C ASP A 581 13.62 32.49 7.71
N PHE A 582 14.91 32.49 8.04
CA PHE A 582 15.45 31.67 9.10
C PHE A 582 16.50 32.40 9.93
N ILE A 583 16.36 32.33 11.26
CA ILE A 583 17.30 32.92 12.21
C ILE A 583 18.04 31.77 12.89
N PRO A 584 19.32 31.51 12.53
CA PRO A 584 20.06 30.38 13.08
C PRO A 584 20.36 30.58 14.57
N ILE A 585 20.24 29.49 15.33
CA ILE A 585 20.56 29.43 16.75
C ILE A 585 21.79 28.59 17.01
N GLY A 586 21.91 27.44 16.33
CA GLY A 586 23.04 26.55 16.53
C GLY A 586 22.95 25.28 15.72
N GLU A 587 24.01 24.49 15.78
CA GLU A 587 24.07 23.17 15.16
C GLU A 587 23.61 22.08 16.14
N GLU A 588 23.07 21.02 15.57
CA GLU A 588 22.62 19.84 16.29
C GLU A 588 23.09 18.58 15.58
N ASP A 589 23.60 17.62 16.36
CA ASP A 589 23.92 16.29 15.87
C ASP A 589 22.65 15.44 15.76
N TYR A 590 22.37 14.98 14.54
CA TYR A 590 21.35 13.99 14.24
C TYR A 590 22.04 12.67 13.86
N ASP A 591 22.16 11.79 14.86
CA ASP A 591 22.91 10.55 14.77
C ASP A 591 21.98 9.33 14.78
N PHE A 592 22.55 8.15 14.52
CA PHE A 592 21.80 6.90 14.51
C PHE A 592 22.37 5.90 15.52
N ALA A 593 21.60 5.59 16.55
CA ALA A 593 21.94 4.57 17.53
C ALA A 593 21.51 3.18 17.01
N VAL A 594 22.43 2.22 17.04
CA VAL A 594 22.24 0.86 16.51
C VAL A 594 22.92 -0.15 17.47
N PRO A 595 22.33 -1.30 17.79
CA PRO A 595 23.03 -2.38 18.50
C PRO A 595 24.22 -2.88 17.68
N VAL A 596 25.37 -3.12 18.30
CA VAL A 596 26.60 -3.54 17.59
C VAL A 596 26.38 -4.80 16.73
N SER A 597 25.53 -5.72 17.20
CA SER A 597 25.16 -6.94 16.47
C SER A 597 24.49 -6.66 15.12
N TYR A 598 23.82 -5.51 14.96
CA TYR A 598 23.05 -5.19 13.77
C TYR A 598 23.85 -4.49 12.67
N LEU A 599 25.07 -4.03 12.97
CA LEU A 599 25.94 -3.36 11.99
C LEU A 599 26.28 -4.25 10.79
N LYS A 600 26.23 -5.58 10.96
CA LYS A 600 26.50 -6.58 9.91
C LYS A 600 25.24 -7.08 9.19
N LEU A 601 24.06 -6.57 9.53
CA LEU A 601 22.85 -6.92 8.82
C LEU A 601 22.91 -6.27 7.42
N PRO A 602 22.61 -7.00 6.33
CA PRO A 602 22.70 -6.47 4.97
C PRO A 602 21.96 -5.15 4.78
N MET A 603 20.79 -5.01 5.39
CA MET A 603 19.97 -3.79 5.33
C MET A 603 20.62 -2.59 6.06
N ILE A 604 21.40 -2.81 7.12
CA ILE A 604 22.11 -1.76 7.86
C ILE A 604 23.42 -1.40 7.15
N GLU A 605 24.10 -2.37 6.55
CA GLU A 605 25.24 -2.11 5.66
C GLU A 605 24.80 -1.28 4.44
N LEU A 606 23.64 -1.59 3.86
CA LEU A 606 23.04 -0.81 2.79
C LEU A 606 22.75 0.62 3.24
N PHE A 607 22.07 0.79 4.39
CA PHE A 607 21.82 2.11 5.00
C PHE A 607 23.13 2.91 5.18
N LEU A 608 24.16 2.29 5.76
CA LEU A 608 25.47 2.90 5.96
C LEU A 608 26.15 3.27 4.63
N SER A 609 26.04 2.42 3.62
CA SER A 609 26.61 2.67 2.30
C SER A 609 25.98 3.88 1.61
N ILE A 610 24.66 4.07 1.80
CA ILE A 610 23.92 5.21 1.24
C ILE A 610 24.21 6.46 2.06
N LEU A 611 24.26 6.35 3.39
CA LEU A 611 24.60 7.46 4.27
C LEU A 611 25.96 8.10 3.92
N LYS A 612 26.89 7.29 3.40
CA LYS A 612 28.23 7.71 2.95
C LYS A 612 28.32 8.04 1.45
N SER A 613 27.22 7.96 0.71
CA SER A 613 27.26 8.07 -0.75
C SER A 613 27.20 9.52 -1.24
N GLU A 614 27.76 9.77 -2.42
CA GLU A 614 27.70 11.09 -3.05
C GLU A 614 26.27 11.48 -3.44
N GLU A 615 25.43 10.49 -3.80
CA GLU A 615 24.03 10.73 -4.17
C GLU A 615 23.25 11.28 -2.98
N PHE A 616 23.43 10.69 -1.80
CA PHE A 616 22.81 11.19 -0.58
C PHE A 616 23.31 12.59 -0.21
N ALA A 617 24.62 12.83 -0.33
CA ALA A 617 25.19 14.16 -0.11
C ALA A 617 24.60 15.22 -1.05
N LYS A 618 24.48 14.92 -2.36
CA LYS A 618 23.92 15.83 -3.37
C LYS A 618 22.45 16.19 -3.07
N GLU A 619 21.63 15.22 -2.68
CA GLU A 619 20.23 15.47 -2.28
C GLU A 619 20.15 16.40 -1.05
N LEU A 620 21.03 16.21 -0.07
CA LEU A 620 21.08 17.07 1.12
C LEU A 620 21.63 18.47 0.83
N GLU A 621 22.56 18.63 -0.11
CA GLU A 621 23.04 19.94 -0.57
C GLU A 621 21.91 20.77 -1.19
N VAL A 622 21.04 20.14 -1.98
CA VAL A 622 19.85 20.79 -2.58
C VAL A 622 18.90 21.29 -1.50
N LEU A 623 18.63 20.49 -0.46
CA LEU A 623 17.83 20.94 0.68
C LEU A 623 18.54 22.05 1.48
N GLY A 624 19.85 21.89 1.67
CA GLY A 624 20.72 22.76 2.45
C GLY A 624 20.46 22.76 3.96
N GLY A 625 21.40 23.33 4.72
CA GLY A 625 21.33 23.37 6.19
C GLY A 625 21.80 22.09 6.88
N TYR A 626 22.50 21.23 6.13
CA TYR A 626 23.16 20.03 6.63
C TYR A 626 24.69 20.17 6.49
N SER A 627 25.42 19.58 7.43
CA SER A 627 26.86 19.33 7.33
C SER A 627 27.15 17.84 7.53
N LEU A 628 28.12 17.33 6.78
CA LEU A 628 28.47 15.91 6.64
C LEU A 628 29.85 15.56 7.22
N GLU A 629 30.43 16.44 8.05
CA GLU A 629 31.83 16.35 8.53
C GLU A 629 32.26 14.99 9.10
N SER A 630 31.36 14.28 9.79
CA SER A 630 31.64 12.97 10.42
C SER A 630 30.67 11.88 9.96
N VAL A 631 30.04 12.06 8.79
CA VAL A 631 28.93 11.19 8.37
C VAL A 631 29.39 9.73 8.21
N GLY A 632 28.72 8.83 8.92
CA GLY A 632 28.97 7.39 8.91
C GLY A 632 30.18 6.92 9.73
N GLU A 633 30.83 7.79 10.50
CA GLU A 633 31.77 7.35 11.54
C GLU A 633 31.03 6.54 12.63
N ILE A 634 31.66 5.52 13.19
CA ILE A 634 31.03 4.62 14.17
C ILE A 634 31.74 4.75 15.51
N VAL A 635 31.01 5.19 16.53
CA VAL A 635 31.48 5.24 17.92
C VAL A 635 30.85 4.07 18.69
N TYR A 636 31.67 3.22 19.28
CA TYR A 636 31.21 2.08 20.08
C TYR A 636 30.99 2.52 21.54
N ILE A 637 29.85 2.12 22.11
CA ILE A 637 29.36 2.49 23.45
C ILE A 637 29.10 1.21 24.25
#